data_AF-A0A9P8LC90-F1
#
_entry.id   AF-A0A9P8LC90-F1
#
_cell.length_a   1.000
_cell.length_b   1.000
_cell.length_c   1.000
_cell.angle_alpha   90.00
_cell.angle_beta   90.00
_cell.angle_gamma   90.00
#
_symmetry.space_group_name_H-M   'P 1'
#
loop_
_entity.id
_entity.type
_entity.pdbx_description
1 polymer ?
#
loop_
_entity_poly.entity_id
_entity_poly.type
_entity_poly.pdbx_seq_one_letter_code
_entity_poly.pdbx_strand_id
1 'polypeptide(L)'
;MQPSEPLPDLASLSLNTQEDFFLPWVLRNGFTHDLTAPPAAEFDRLVEHMKWVRGSKGYLKWHKAFLEWDKNSNPPLLPLSLGSSGSNGGDGDLAGSSQRSRHFFDKFQSEGFAPDPTAPLVVEFKRLARSQGWGKDSNQYKEQRAVCYVAEFEAHYGNKSERLEGWQSLCREVHITPVPTSISKCKKELRKVWVNIVDLIDCRRTGQRVTLHSSRNALRKYSKKHGKIFSLKAAKNNGFLAALLIQMF
;
A
#
# COMPACT_ATOMS: atom_id res chain seq x y z
N MET A 1 40.27 -31.28 15.29
CA MET A 1 40.26 -30.35 14.14
C MET A 1 39.10 -30.76 13.25
N GLN A 2 37.96 -30.06 13.35
CA GLN A 2 36.86 -30.25 12.40
C GLN A 2 37.06 -29.29 11.22
N PRO A 3 36.83 -29.72 9.97
CA PRO A 3 36.92 -28.83 8.83
C PRO A 3 35.71 -27.88 8.81
N SER A 4 36.02 -26.59 8.64
CA SER A 4 35.09 -25.48 8.49
C SER A 4 34.13 -25.69 7.31
N GLU A 5 32.84 -25.57 7.56
CA GLU A 5 31.80 -25.49 6.52
C GLU A 5 32.03 -24.29 5.59
N PRO A 6 31.80 -24.42 4.28
CA PRO A 6 31.91 -23.31 3.34
C PRO A 6 30.71 -22.34 3.47
N LEU A 7 30.98 -21.03 3.37
CA LEU A 7 29.96 -19.99 3.30
C LEU A 7 29.02 -20.21 2.09
N PRO A 8 27.71 -19.93 2.20
CA PRO A 8 26.79 -20.06 1.10
C PRO A 8 27.05 -19.03 -0.01
N ASP A 9 26.99 -19.53 -1.24
CA ASP A 9 27.18 -18.80 -2.50
C ASP A 9 26.20 -17.63 -2.67
N LEU A 10 26.72 -16.47 -3.09
CA LEU A 10 25.97 -15.23 -3.33
C LEU A 10 24.97 -15.34 -4.50
N ALA A 11 24.98 -16.42 -5.28
CA ALA A 11 23.91 -16.73 -6.24
C ALA A 11 22.58 -17.15 -5.59
N SER A 12 22.59 -17.55 -4.31
CA SER A 12 21.38 -17.96 -3.57
C SER A 12 20.46 -16.80 -3.15
N LEU A 13 20.90 -15.54 -3.30
CA LEU A 13 20.10 -14.33 -3.05
C LEU A 13 19.19 -13.95 -4.24
N SER A 14 19.22 -14.71 -5.34
CA SER A 14 18.28 -14.57 -6.47
C SER A 14 17.08 -15.51 -6.35
N LEU A 15 17.02 -16.41 -5.36
CA LEU A 15 15.83 -17.20 -5.09
C LEU A 15 14.79 -16.30 -4.42
N ASN A 16 13.71 -16.02 -5.14
CA ASN A 16 12.33 -15.81 -4.65
C ASN A 16 11.53 -14.76 -5.44
N THR A 17 11.98 -14.27 -6.60
CA THR A 17 11.14 -13.41 -7.45
C THR A 17 9.97 -14.16 -8.07
N GLN A 18 10.12 -15.47 -8.36
CA GLN A 18 9.05 -16.33 -8.89
C GLN A 18 7.88 -16.51 -7.90
N GLU A 19 8.17 -16.57 -6.60
CA GLU A 19 7.15 -16.86 -5.58
C GLU A 19 6.13 -15.72 -5.44
N ASP A 20 6.53 -14.46 -5.64
CA ASP A 20 5.68 -13.30 -5.38
C ASP A 20 4.35 -13.31 -6.14
N PHE A 21 4.36 -13.77 -7.41
CA PHE A 21 3.16 -13.80 -8.22
C PHE A 21 2.26 -15.01 -7.90
N PHE A 22 2.86 -16.17 -7.62
CA PHE A 22 2.13 -17.43 -7.43
C PHE A 22 1.68 -17.68 -5.98
N LEU A 23 2.37 -17.08 -4.99
CA LEU A 23 2.11 -17.25 -3.55
C LEU A 23 0.64 -16.97 -3.14
N PRO A 24 -0.05 -15.93 -3.66
CA PRO A 24 -1.46 -15.72 -3.34
C PRO A 24 -2.37 -16.89 -3.74
N TRP A 25 -2.03 -17.62 -4.80
CA TRP A 25 -2.79 -18.75 -5.32
C TRP A 25 -2.49 -20.03 -4.55
N VAL A 26 -1.23 -20.20 -4.14
CA VAL A 26 -0.83 -21.29 -3.22
C VAL A 26 -1.62 -21.18 -1.91
N LEU A 27 -1.63 -19.99 -1.30
CA LEU A 27 -2.22 -19.80 0.03
C LEU A 27 -3.76 -19.78 0.05
N ARG A 28 -4.42 -19.42 -1.06
CA ARG A 28 -5.88 -19.19 -1.07
C ARG A 28 -6.66 -20.14 -1.93
N ASN A 29 -6.00 -20.76 -2.91
CA ASN A 29 -6.65 -21.57 -3.92
C ASN A 29 -6.07 -22.99 -3.96
N GLY A 30 -5.14 -23.33 -3.08
CA GLY A 30 -4.52 -24.64 -3.02
C GLY A 30 -3.72 -24.98 -4.28
N PHE A 31 -3.23 -23.96 -4.99
CA PHE A 31 -2.36 -24.15 -6.15
C PHE A 31 -1.00 -24.69 -5.70
N THR A 32 -0.45 -25.68 -6.41
CA THR A 32 0.87 -26.22 -6.12
C THR A 32 1.91 -25.59 -7.03
N HIS A 33 2.71 -24.69 -6.46
CA HIS A 33 3.74 -23.98 -7.20
C HIS A 33 4.94 -24.89 -7.50
N ASP A 34 5.30 -25.00 -8.78
CA ASP A 34 6.50 -25.68 -9.25
C ASP A 34 7.59 -24.65 -9.59
N LEU A 35 8.60 -24.58 -8.72
CA LEU A 35 9.75 -23.67 -8.86
C LEU A 35 10.73 -24.10 -9.97
N THR A 36 10.56 -25.29 -10.53
CA THR A 36 11.41 -25.80 -11.62
C THR A 36 10.86 -25.48 -13.01
N ALA A 37 9.59 -25.07 -13.09
CA ALA A 37 8.93 -24.71 -14.33
C ALA A 37 9.24 -23.25 -14.74
N PRO A 38 9.37 -22.96 -16.05
CA PRO A 38 9.41 -21.58 -16.53
C PRO A 38 8.13 -20.82 -16.13
N PRO A 39 8.20 -19.51 -15.81
CA PRO A 39 7.05 -18.75 -15.33
C PRO A 39 5.81 -18.83 -16.24
N ALA A 40 6.03 -18.86 -17.56
CA ALA A 40 4.95 -18.97 -18.54
C ALA A 40 4.21 -20.32 -18.47
N ALA A 41 4.96 -21.42 -18.33
CA ALA A 41 4.38 -22.75 -18.16
C ALA A 41 3.62 -22.87 -16.83
N GLU A 42 4.15 -22.23 -15.79
CA GLU A 42 3.52 -22.19 -14.48
C GLU A 42 2.23 -21.35 -14.48
N PHE A 43 2.20 -20.27 -15.26
CA PHE A 43 0.97 -19.50 -15.48
C PHE A 43 -0.10 -20.30 -16.23
N ASP A 44 0.27 -21.10 -17.23
CA ASP A 44 -0.68 -22.01 -17.90
C ASP A 44 -1.26 -23.06 -16.93
N ARG A 45 -0.44 -23.63 -16.02
CA ARG A 45 -0.92 -24.51 -14.95
C ARG A 45 -1.89 -23.81 -14.01
N LEU A 46 -1.62 -22.55 -13.68
CA LEU A 46 -2.52 -21.73 -12.86
C LEU A 46 -3.85 -21.46 -13.59
N VAL A 47 -3.82 -21.18 -14.90
CA VAL A 47 -5.02 -20.96 -15.72
C VAL A 47 -5.91 -22.21 -15.72
N GLU A 48 -5.31 -23.40 -15.83
CA GLU A 48 -6.02 -24.68 -15.77
C GLU A 48 -6.61 -24.94 -14.37
N HIS A 49 -5.81 -24.77 -13.31
CA HIS A 49 -6.24 -24.92 -11.91
C HIS A 49 -7.40 -24.00 -11.56
N MET A 50 -7.34 -22.75 -12.02
CA MET A 50 -8.37 -21.74 -11.80
C MET A 50 -9.56 -21.86 -12.75
N LYS A 51 -9.51 -22.79 -13.72
CA LYS A 51 -10.53 -23.02 -14.75
C LYS A 51 -10.88 -21.74 -15.53
N TRP A 52 -9.88 -20.91 -15.83
CA TRP A 52 -10.10 -19.70 -16.61
C TRP A 52 -10.16 -20.01 -18.11
N VAL A 53 -11.25 -19.59 -18.76
CA VAL A 53 -11.39 -19.69 -20.22
C VAL A 53 -10.50 -18.62 -20.88
N ARG A 54 -9.67 -18.98 -21.88
CA ARG A 54 -8.85 -18.02 -22.63
C ARG A 54 -9.74 -16.93 -23.24
N GLY A 55 -9.34 -15.68 -23.09
CA GLY A 55 -10.12 -14.50 -23.52
C GLY A 55 -11.25 -14.08 -22.56
N SER A 56 -11.54 -14.83 -21.50
CA SER A 56 -12.46 -14.38 -20.46
C SER A 56 -11.90 -13.17 -19.69
N LYS A 57 -12.78 -12.39 -19.05
CA LYS A 57 -12.37 -11.24 -18.22
C LYS A 57 -11.39 -11.64 -17.09
N GLY A 58 -11.56 -12.83 -16.52
CA GLY A 58 -10.67 -13.37 -15.48
C GLY A 58 -9.28 -13.70 -16.04
N TYR A 59 -9.24 -14.40 -17.17
CA TYR A 59 -8.00 -14.73 -17.88
C TYR A 59 -7.23 -13.46 -18.27
N LEU A 60 -7.88 -12.52 -18.97
CA LEU A 60 -7.22 -11.32 -19.49
C LEU A 60 -6.63 -10.45 -18.37
N LYS A 61 -7.32 -10.34 -17.23
CA LYS A 61 -6.82 -9.60 -16.06
C LYS A 61 -5.51 -10.20 -15.56
N TRP A 62 -5.50 -11.49 -15.29
CA TRP A 62 -4.34 -12.14 -14.67
C TRP A 62 -3.22 -12.42 -15.66
N HIS A 63 -3.54 -12.60 -16.93
CA HIS A 63 -2.56 -12.70 -18.00
C HIS A 63 -1.80 -11.38 -18.17
N LYS A 64 -2.51 -10.23 -18.16
CA LYS A 64 -1.85 -8.92 -18.18
C LYS A 64 -0.95 -8.70 -16.96
N ALA A 65 -1.44 -9.03 -15.76
CA ALA A 65 -0.66 -8.92 -14.53
C ALA A 65 0.57 -9.83 -14.53
N PHE A 66 0.44 -11.04 -15.07
CA PHE A 66 1.54 -11.99 -15.24
C PHE A 66 2.60 -11.45 -16.18
N LEU A 67 2.23 -10.93 -17.36
CA LEU A 67 3.18 -10.36 -18.33
C LEU A 67 3.95 -9.16 -17.76
N GLU A 68 3.27 -8.31 -16.99
CA GLU A 68 3.91 -7.15 -16.34
C GLU A 68 4.90 -7.60 -15.26
N TRP A 69 4.53 -8.59 -14.46
CA TRP A 69 5.42 -9.16 -13.45
C TRP A 69 6.61 -9.89 -14.09
N ASP A 70 6.40 -10.72 -15.12
CA ASP A 70 7.46 -11.49 -15.79
C ASP A 70 8.50 -10.57 -16.43
N LYS A 71 8.06 -9.50 -17.09
CA LYS A 71 8.94 -8.47 -17.65
C LYS A 71 9.81 -7.78 -16.60
N ASN A 72 9.26 -7.55 -15.40
CA ASN A 72 9.98 -6.88 -14.31
C ASN A 72 10.91 -7.84 -13.56
N SER A 73 10.55 -9.13 -13.49
CA SER A 73 11.31 -10.18 -12.81
C SER A 73 12.42 -10.77 -13.68
N ASN A 74 12.29 -10.70 -15.01
CA ASN A 74 13.28 -11.18 -15.97
C ASN A 74 13.44 -10.16 -17.12
N PRO A 75 14.19 -9.07 -16.91
CA PRO A 75 14.38 -8.06 -17.94
C PRO A 75 15.14 -8.66 -19.15
N PRO A 76 14.76 -8.33 -20.39
CA PRO A 76 15.49 -8.79 -21.56
C PRO A 76 16.94 -8.32 -21.52
N LEU A 77 17.88 -9.25 -21.67
CA LEU A 77 19.32 -8.95 -21.70
C LEU A 77 19.62 -8.03 -22.89
N LEU A 78 19.98 -6.77 -22.61
CA LEU A 78 20.47 -5.86 -23.64
C LEU A 78 21.88 -6.29 -24.08
N PRO A 79 22.23 -6.17 -25.38
CA PRO A 79 23.58 -6.47 -25.83
C PRO A 79 24.58 -5.44 -25.28
N LEU A 80 25.69 -5.95 -24.72
CA LEU A 80 26.82 -5.17 -24.21
C LEU A 80 27.37 -4.25 -25.31
N SER A 81 27.16 -2.93 -25.17
CA SER A 81 27.86 -1.95 -25.97
C SER A 81 29.22 -1.64 -25.34
N LEU A 82 30.23 -1.66 -26.19
CA LEU A 82 31.65 -1.47 -25.92
C LEU A 82 31.90 -0.08 -25.31
N GLY A 83 32.49 -0.03 -24.11
CA GLY A 83 32.88 1.22 -23.46
C GLY A 83 34.14 1.82 -24.10
N SER A 84 34.06 3.09 -24.53
CA SER A 84 35.23 3.95 -24.70
C SER A 84 35.30 4.93 -23.52
N SER A 85 36.51 5.02 -22.94
CA SER A 85 36.92 5.96 -21.91
C SER A 85 36.79 7.42 -22.34
N GLY A 86 36.52 8.30 -21.37
CA GLY A 86 36.68 9.75 -21.49
C GLY A 86 36.36 10.47 -20.19
N SER A 87 37.40 10.84 -19.44
CA SER A 87 37.36 11.66 -18.21
C SER A 87 37.09 13.13 -18.52
N ASN A 88 36.30 13.84 -17.70
CA ASN A 88 36.71 15.02 -16.91
C ASN A 88 35.53 15.68 -16.16
N GLY A 89 35.84 16.27 -15.00
CA GLY A 89 34.88 16.85 -14.05
C GLY A 89 34.38 18.26 -14.37
N GLY A 90 33.58 18.78 -13.45
CA GLY A 90 33.05 20.14 -13.44
C GLY A 90 31.83 20.27 -12.52
N ASP A 91 31.93 21.19 -11.56
CA ASP A 91 30.96 21.52 -10.52
C ASP A 91 29.56 21.92 -11.03
N GLY A 92 28.55 21.72 -10.18
CA GLY A 92 27.21 22.25 -10.42
C GLY A 92 26.16 21.68 -9.48
N ASP A 93 25.90 22.40 -8.39
CA ASP A 93 24.68 22.31 -7.59
C ASP A 93 23.44 22.10 -8.47
N LEU A 94 22.65 21.06 -8.18
CA LEU A 94 21.19 21.07 -8.27
C LEU A 94 20.68 19.82 -7.53
N ALA A 95 20.37 20.01 -6.25
CA ALA A 95 19.60 19.06 -5.44
C ALA A 95 18.15 18.99 -5.97
N GLY A 96 17.97 18.38 -7.15
CA GLY A 96 16.69 17.90 -7.63
C GLY A 96 16.36 16.58 -6.95
N SER A 97 16.10 16.62 -5.63
CA SER A 97 15.36 15.51 -5.01
C SER A 97 13.99 15.48 -5.67
N SER A 98 13.83 14.63 -6.67
CA SER A 98 12.52 14.21 -7.15
C SER A 98 11.84 13.52 -5.97
N GLN A 99 11.26 14.32 -5.09
CA GLN A 99 10.29 13.88 -4.12
C GLN A 99 9.14 13.33 -4.95
N ARG A 100 9.21 12.03 -5.26
CA ARG A 100 8.02 11.24 -5.59
C ARG A 100 6.97 11.68 -4.61
N SER A 101 5.91 12.30 -5.12
CA SER A 101 4.89 12.81 -4.24
C SER A 101 4.41 11.67 -3.36
N ARG A 102 4.33 11.95 -2.06
CA ARG A 102 3.90 10.98 -1.05
C ARG A 102 2.40 10.72 -1.14
N HIS A 103 1.65 11.62 -1.78
CA HIS A 103 0.21 11.52 -1.91
C HIS A 103 -0.21 10.57 -3.02
N PHE A 104 -1.28 9.82 -2.77
CA PHE A 104 -1.80 8.82 -3.70
C PHE A 104 -2.28 9.47 -5.01
N PHE A 105 -2.93 10.63 -4.90
CA PHE A 105 -3.58 11.31 -6.02
C PHE A 105 -2.60 11.84 -7.06
N ASP A 106 -1.38 12.17 -6.65
CA ASP A 106 -0.38 12.78 -7.54
C ASP A 106 0.12 11.82 -8.61
N LYS A 107 -0.05 10.52 -8.40
CA LYS A 107 0.26 9.46 -9.38
C LYS A 107 -0.60 9.55 -10.64
N PHE A 108 -1.74 10.25 -10.58
CA PHE A 108 -2.72 10.35 -11.66
C PHE A 108 -2.68 11.71 -12.39
N GLN A 109 -1.77 12.60 -11.99
CA GLN A 109 -1.59 13.91 -12.65
C GLN A 109 -1.24 13.77 -14.13
N SER A 110 -0.36 12.83 -14.47
CA SER A 110 0.02 12.52 -15.87
C SER A 110 -1.14 11.97 -16.70
N GLU A 111 -2.22 11.51 -16.06
CA GLU A 111 -3.43 10.99 -16.70
C GLU A 111 -4.55 12.06 -16.77
N GLY A 112 -4.23 13.33 -16.49
CA GLY A 112 -5.17 14.44 -16.56
C GLY A 112 -6.04 14.62 -15.32
N PHE A 113 -5.76 13.91 -14.22
CA PHE A 113 -6.43 14.15 -12.94
C PHE A 113 -5.69 15.22 -12.15
N ALA A 114 -6.27 16.41 -12.01
CA ALA A 114 -5.72 17.50 -11.18
C ALA A 114 -6.20 17.35 -9.72
N PRO A 115 -5.38 16.95 -8.74
CA PRO A 115 -5.80 16.71 -7.36
C PRO A 115 -6.20 17.99 -6.61
N ASP A 116 -7.23 17.88 -5.78
CA ASP A 116 -7.60 18.90 -4.80
C ASP A 116 -7.10 18.43 -3.42
N PRO A 117 -6.01 19.02 -2.88
CA PRO A 117 -5.45 18.61 -1.58
C PRO A 117 -6.35 19.01 -0.39
N THR A 118 -7.32 19.90 -0.60
CA THR A 118 -8.20 20.45 0.45
C THR A 118 -9.54 19.72 0.54
N ALA A 119 -9.93 18.99 -0.50
CA ALA A 119 -11.16 18.21 -0.51
C ALA A 119 -11.12 17.04 0.51
N PRO A 120 -12.27 16.66 1.12
CA PRO A 120 -12.34 15.45 1.93
C PRO A 120 -11.95 14.20 1.14
N LEU A 121 -11.22 13.28 1.77
CA LEU A 121 -10.61 12.11 1.16
C LEU A 121 -11.61 11.26 0.36
N VAL A 122 -12.80 11.02 0.93
CA VAL A 122 -13.84 10.22 0.29
C VAL A 122 -14.38 10.90 -0.96
N VAL A 123 -14.51 12.23 -0.93
CA VAL A 123 -14.99 13.03 -2.07
C VAL A 123 -13.95 12.98 -3.17
N GLU A 124 -12.69 13.21 -2.82
CA GLU A 124 -11.59 13.25 -3.78
C GLU A 124 -11.33 11.88 -4.41
N PHE A 125 -11.36 10.80 -3.62
CA PHE A 125 -11.28 9.44 -4.14
C PHE A 125 -12.42 9.11 -5.11
N LYS A 126 -13.65 9.56 -4.82
CA LYS A 126 -14.78 9.34 -5.75
C LYS A 126 -14.59 10.12 -7.05
N ARG A 127 -13.98 11.30 -7.02
CA ARG A 127 -13.67 12.08 -8.21
C ARG A 127 -12.64 11.35 -9.08
N LEU A 128 -11.56 10.87 -8.48
CA LEU A 128 -10.56 10.05 -9.16
C LEU A 128 -11.16 8.77 -9.73
N ALA A 129 -11.94 8.04 -8.93
CA ALA A 129 -12.57 6.81 -9.38
C ALA A 129 -13.47 7.02 -10.62
N ARG A 130 -14.16 8.18 -10.71
CA ARG A 130 -14.96 8.53 -11.89
C ARG A 130 -14.08 8.84 -13.10
N SER A 131 -13.00 9.61 -12.95
CA SER A 131 -12.11 9.93 -14.08
C SER A 131 -11.41 8.68 -14.62
N GLN A 132 -11.16 7.71 -13.73
CA GLN A 132 -10.51 6.44 -14.06
C GLN A 132 -11.48 5.32 -14.47
N GLY A 133 -12.79 5.57 -14.49
CA GLY A 133 -13.80 4.57 -14.86
C GLY A 133 -13.96 3.41 -13.85
N TRP A 134 -13.52 3.57 -12.60
CA TRP A 134 -13.64 2.54 -11.57
C TRP A 134 -15.07 2.46 -11.03
N GLY A 135 -15.84 1.46 -11.46
CA GLY A 135 -17.20 1.21 -10.97
C GLY A 135 -17.22 0.94 -9.46
N LYS A 136 -18.18 1.53 -8.73
CA LYS A 136 -18.23 1.50 -7.24
C LYS A 136 -18.21 0.08 -6.64
N ASP A 137 -18.82 -0.89 -7.32
CA ASP A 137 -18.90 -2.27 -6.86
C ASP A 137 -17.75 -3.15 -7.38
N SER A 138 -16.91 -2.60 -8.26
CA SER A 138 -15.77 -3.31 -8.83
C SER A 138 -14.71 -3.61 -7.76
N ASN A 139 -14.00 -4.72 -7.96
CA ASN A 139 -12.84 -5.04 -7.12
C ASN A 139 -11.75 -3.97 -7.23
N GLN A 140 -11.58 -3.37 -8.41
CA GLN A 140 -10.63 -2.28 -8.63
C GLN A 140 -10.94 -1.06 -7.75
N TYR A 141 -12.21 -0.63 -7.67
CA TYR A 141 -12.60 0.46 -6.78
C TYR A 141 -12.27 0.15 -5.31
N LYS A 142 -12.56 -1.07 -4.86
CA LYS A 142 -12.31 -1.50 -3.48
C LYS A 142 -10.80 -1.56 -3.17
N GLU A 143 -10.02 -2.12 -4.09
CA GLU A 143 -8.56 -2.22 -3.99
C GLU A 143 -7.90 -0.84 -3.99
N GLN A 144 -8.20 -0.01 -4.99
CA GLN A 144 -7.63 1.34 -5.10
C GLN A 144 -8.04 2.22 -3.93
N ARG A 145 -9.25 2.06 -3.40
CA ARG A 145 -9.68 2.77 -2.18
C ARG A 145 -8.85 2.40 -0.97
N ALA A 146 -8.54 1.11 -0.80
CA ALA A 146 -7.70 0.65 0.30
C ALA A 146 -6.27 1.17 0.18
N VAL A 147 -5.68 1.13 -1.02
CA VAL A 147 -4.34 1.68 -1.29
C VAL A 147 -4.31 3.18 -1.05
N CYS A 148 -5.29 3.92 -1.58
CA CYS A 148 -5.43 5.36 -1.39
C CYS A 148 -5.46 5.73 0.09
N TYR A 149 -6.31 5.07 0.87
CA TYR A 149 -6.49 5.45 2.27
C TYR A 149 -5.26 5.17 3.14
N VAL A 150 -4.52 4.08 2.85
CA VAL A 150 -3.24 3.81 3.52
C VAL A 150 -2.20 4.85 3.12
N ALA A 151 -2.03 5.10 1.82
CA ALA A 151 -1.04 6.04 1.31
C ALA A 151 -1.27 7.46 1.84
N GLU A 152 -2.52 7.93 1.85
CA GLU A 152 -2.86 9.26 2.38
C GLU A 152 -2.65 9.34 3.90
N PHE A 153 -2.96 8.28 4.64
CA PHE A 153 -2.65 8.25 6.07
C PHE A 153 -1.13 8.33 6.32
N GLU A 154 -0.35 7.55 5.58
CA GLU A 154 1.11 7.53 5.70
C GLU A 154 1.75 8.85 5.25
N ALA A 155 1.18 9.52 4.24
CA ALA A 155 1.64 10.84 3.82
C ALA A 155 1.49 11.89 4.93
N HIS A 156 0.40 11.84 5.71
CA HIS A 156 0.13 12.81 6.77
C HIS A 156 0.74 12.46 8.13
N TYR A 157 0.72 11.18 8.52
CA TYR A 157 1.12 10.72 9.86
C TYR A 157 2.40 9.88 9.86
N GLY A 158 2.92 9.53 8.68
CA GLY A 158 4.06 8.63 8.52
C GLY A 158 3.70 7.16 8.72
N ASN A 159 4.70 6.31 8.51
CA ASN A 159 4.62 4.85 8.72
C ASN A 159 5.58 4.36 9.83
N LYS A 160 6.37 5.27 10.41
CA LYS A 160 7.38 5.00 11.45
C LYS A 160 6.77 4.86 12.85
N SER A 161 5.99 3.81 13.04
CA SER A 161 5.28 3.52 14.30
C SER A 161 6.19 3.17 15.49
N GLU A 162 7.49 3.06 15.26
CA GLU A 162 8.54 2.91 16.27
C GLU A 162 8.94 4.23 16.95
N ARG A 163 8.50 5.38 16.40
CA ARG A 163 8.85 6.71 16.94
C ARG A 163 7.79 7.26 17.88
N LEU A 164 8.19 7.66 19.08
CA LEU A 164 7.28 8.23 20.09
C LEU A 164 6.59 9.50 19.61
N GLU A 165 7.31 10.37 18.90
CA GLU A 165 6.79 11.67 18.43
C GLU A 165 5.51 11.51 17.58
N GLY A 166 5.44 10.48 16.73
CA GLY A 166 4.26 10.20 15.90
C GLY A 166 3.04 9.82 16.75
N TRP A 167 3.25 8.99 17.78
CA TRP A 167 2.19 8.61 18.73
C TRP A 167 1.70 9.79 19.56
N GLN A 168 2.62 10.65 20.00
CA GLN A 168 2.29 11.85 20.75
C GLN A 168 1.52 12.86 19.88
N SER A 169 1.90 13.01 18.61
CA SER A 169 1.17 13.84 17.64
C SER A 169 -0.27 13.35 17.48
N LEU A 170 -0.48 12.05 17.30
CA LEU A 170 -1.83 11.45 17.25
C LEU A 170 -2.61 11.68 18.56
N CYS A 171 -1.96 11.52 19.72
CA CYS A 171 -2.60 11.79 21.01
C CYS A 171 -3.10 13.24 21.13
N ARG A 172 -2.30 14.22 20.68
CA ARG A 172 -2.70 15.64 20.67
C ARG A 172 -3.87 15.89 19.72
N GLU A 173 -3.82 15.28 18.54
CA GLU A 173 -4.87 15.40 17.51
C GLU A 173 -6.23 14.96 18.07
N VAL A 174 -6.26 13.86 18.84
CA VAL A 174 -7.48 13.35 19.48
C VAL A 174 -7.70 13.87 20.91
N HIS A 175 -7.04 14.96 21.28
CA HIS A 175 -7.24 15.68 22.54
C HIS A 175 -6.94 14.87 23.82
N ILE A 176 -5.98 13.95 23.77
CA ILE A 176 -5.47 13.27 24.97
C ILE A 176 -4.50 14.20 25.71
N THR A 177 -4.88 14.56 26.94
CA THR A 177 -4.08 15.37 27.87
C THR A 177 -4.06 14.74 29.27
N PRO A 178 -2.89 14.62 29.93
CA PRO A 178 -1.56 14.95 29.42
C PRO A 178 -1.09 13.98 28.33
N VAL A 179 -0.25 14.48 27.42
CA VAL A 179 0.31 13.65 26.34
C VAL A 179 1.22 12.57 26.95
N PRO A 180 1.00 11.28 26.66
CA PRO A 180 1.79 10.23 27.30
C PRO A 180 3.26 10.24 26.88
N THR A 181 4.14 9.82 27.79
CA THR A 181 5.60 9.84 27.61
C THR A 181 6.18 8.56 27.02
N SER A 182 5.36 7.58 26.66
CA SER A 182 5.82 6.35 26.00
C SER A 182 4.82 5.81 24.98
N ILE A 183 5.31 5.04 24.02
CA ILE A 183 4.51 4.46 22.92
C ILE A 183 3.40 3.57 23.49
N SER A 184 3.72 2.71 24.45
CA SER A 184 2.76 1.81 25.08
C SER A 184 1.64 2.57 25.80
N LYS A 185 1.96 3.69 26.46
CA LYS A 185 0.95 4.55 27.10
C LYS A 185 0.10 5.28 26.06
N CYS A 186 0.70 5.80 24.98
CA CYS A 186 -0.05 6.40 23.86
C CYS A 186 -1.05 5.41 23.27
N LYS A 187 -0.61 4.19 22.92
CA LYS A 187 -1.49 3.12 22.43
C LYS A 187 -2.61 2.81 23.42
N LYS A 188 -2.34 2.80 24.73
CA LYS A 188 -3.35 2.55 25.77
C LYS A 188 -4.43 3.62 25.81
N GLU A 189 -4.05 4.89 25.73
CA GLU A 189 -5.01 6.00 25.75
C GLU A 189 -5.79 6.10 24.43
N LEU A 190 -5.14 5.92 23.27
CA LEU A 190 -5.78 5.93 21.96
C LEU A 190 -6.88 4.84 21.83
N ARG A 191 -6.70 3.67 22.46
CA ARG A 191 -7.73 2.61 22.48
C ARG A 191 -9.04 3.02 23.18
N LYS A 192 -9.02 4.07 24.00
CA LYS A 192 -10.21 4.59 24.69
C LYS A 192 -10.94 5.64 23.87
N VAL A 193 -10.34 6.09 22.77
CA VAL A 193 -10.89 7.10 21.88
C VAL A 193 -11.62 6.43 20.72
N TRP A 194 -12.83 6.90 20.42
CA TRP A 194 -13.61 6.44 19.27
C TRP A 194 -13.52 7.48 18.16
N VAL A 195 -12.60 7.29 17.22
CA VAL A 195 -12.35 8.20 16.10
C VAL A 195 -12.36 7.44 14.77
N ASN A 196 -12.81 8.09 13.70
CA ASN A 196 -12.73 7.52 12.36
C ASN A 196 -11.38 7.83 11.71
N ILE A 197 -10.69 6.83 11.16
CA ILE A 197 -9.38 7.01 10.50
C ILE A 197 -9.47 7.95 9.29
N VAL A 198 -10.57 7.90 8.53
CA VAL A 198 -10.80 8.82 7.41
C VAL A 198 -10.94 10.25 7.92
N ASP A 199 -11.56 10.46 9.08
CA ASP A 199 -11.67 11.80 9.67
C ASP A 199 -10.31 12.34 10.08
N LEU A 200 -9.40 11.51 10.61
CA LEU A 200 -8.02 11.94 10.90
C LEU A 200 -7.31 12.45 9.63
N ILE A 201 -7.46 11.74 8.52
CA ILE A 201 -6.91 12.19 7.23
C ILE A 201 -7.60 13.50 6.79
N ASP A 202 -8.93 13.56 6.85
CA ASP A 202 -9.70 14.75 6.49
C ASP A 202 -9.30 15.98 7.33
N CYS A 203 -8.92 15.83 8.60
CA CYS A 203 -8.46 16.93 9.44
C CYS A 203 -7.20 17.58 8.88
N ARG A 204 -6.26 16.77 8.39
CA ARG A 204 -5.01 17.27 7.79
C ARG A 204 -5.22 17.85 6.40
N ARG A 205 -6.22 17.36 5.66
CA ARG A 205 -6.59 17.88 4.34
C ARG A 205 -7.37 19.18 4.42
N THR A 206 -8.35 19.26 5.32
CA THR A 206 -9.32 20.37 5.42
C THR A 206 -8.97 21.41 6.48
N GLY A 207 -8.04 21.11 7.40
CA GLY A 207 -7.75 21.94 8.57
C GLY A 207 -8.82 21.87 9.67
N GLN A 208 -9.89 21.09 9.49
CA GLN A 208 -10.93 20.91 10.50
C GLN A 208 -10.45 20.04 11.67
N ARG A 209 -11.05 20.23 12.84
CA ARG A 209 -10.78 19.39 14.01
C ARG A 209 -11.39 18.01 13.86
N VAL A 210 -10.74 17.01 14.45
CA VAL A 210 -11.22 15.62 14.38
C VAL A 210 -12.48 15.44 15.21
N THR A 211 -13.46 14.75 14.63
CA THR A 211 -14.68 14.39 15.33
C THR A 211 -14.42 13.13 16.17
N LEU A 212 -14.58 13.28 17.48
CA LEU A 212 -14.56 12.16 18.42
C LEU A 212 -15.99 11.69 18.69
N HIS A 213 -16.17 10.38 18.83
CA HIS A 213 -17.46 9.78 19.13
C HIS A 213 -17.55 9.35 20.58
N SER A 214 -18.75 9.43 21.15
CA SER A 214 -19.01 9.05 22.54
C SER A 214 -18.89 7.55 22.82
N SER A 215 -18.99 6.70 21.78
CA SER A 215 -18.91 5.26 21.93
C SER A 215 -18.50 4.55 20.63
N ARG A 216 -18.08 3.29 20.77
CA ARG A 216 -17.86 2.36 19.65
C ARG A 216 -19.07 2.28 18.72
N ASN A 217 -20.28 2.22 19.28
CA ASN A 217 -21.52 2.12 18.50
C ASN A 217 -21.83 3.41 17.75
N ALA A 218 -21.59 4.57 18.37
CA ALA A 218 -21.73 5.86 17.72
C ALA A 218 -20.78 5.98 16.52
N LEU A 219 -19.51 5.60 16.68
CA LEU A 219 -18.54 5.54 15.58
C LEU A 219 -19.01 4.56 14.49
N ARG A 220 -19.45 3.33 14.82
CA ARG A 220 -19.93 2.36 13.83
C ARG A 220 -21.09 2.92 13.00
N LYS A 221 -22.09 3.54 13.65
CA LYS A 221 -23.25 4.15 12.97
C LYS A 221 -22.81 5.31 12.08
N TYR A 222 -21.93 6.17 12.58
CA TYR A 222 -21.37 7.29 11.82
C TYR A 222 -20.59 6.83 10.59
N SER A 223 -19.67 5.87 10.74
CA SER A 223 -18.82 5.34 9.67
C SER A 223 -19.66 4.72 8.55
N LYS A 224 -20.71 3.96 8.90
CA LYS A 224 -21.67 3.40 7.92
C LYS A 224 -22.46 4.49 7.22
N LYS A 225 -23.04 5.44 7.97
CA LYS A 225 -23.85 6.53 7.41
C LYS A 225 -23.09 7.36 6.37
N HIS A 226 -21.80 7.64 6.61
CA HIS A 226 -20.98 8.49 5.74
C HIS A 226 -20.13 7.71 4.74
N GLY A 227 -20.17 6.37 4.75
CA GLY A 227 -19.31 5.53 3.89
C GLY A 227 -17.81 5.67 4.21
N LYS A 228 -17.47 6.09 5.44
CA LYS A 228 -16.10 6.28 5.94
C LYS A 228 -15.57 4.96 6.52
N ILE A 229 -15.39 3.97 5.64
CA ILE A 229 -14.97 2.61 6.01
C ILE A 229 -13.48 2.41 5.70
N PHE A 230 -12.67 2.01 6.67
CA PHE A 230 -11.27 1.65 6.43
C PHE A 230 -11.11 0.13 6.30
N SER A 231 -10.26 -0.33 5.39
CA SER A 231 -10.01 -1.77 5.21
C SER A 231 -9.23 -2.34 6.40
N LEU A 232 -9.83 -3.31 7.11
CA LEU A 232 -9.18 -3.98 8.23
C LEU A 232 -7.85 -4.62 7.82
N LYS A 233 -7.82 -5.30 6.68
CA LYS A 233 -6.60 -5.95 6.16
C LYS A 233 -5.50 -4.93 5.88
N ALA A 234 -5.85 -3.81 5.26
CA ALA A 234 -4.90 -2.77 4.92
C ALA A 234 -4.32 -2.08 6.17
N ALA A 235 -5.16 -1.81 7.17
CA ALA A 235 -4.72 -1.15 8.39
C ALA A 235 -3.86 -2.03 9.31
N LYS A 236 -3.99 -3.37 9.26
CA LYS A 236 -3.14 -4.27 10.05
C LYS A 236 -1.65 -4.21 9.68
N ASN A 237 -1.33 -3.76 8.46
CA ASN A 237 0.04 -3.66 7.97
C ASN A 237 0.76 -2.38 8.40
N ASN A 238 0.07 -1.43 9.06
CA ASN A 238 0.64 -0.18 9.54
C ASN A 238 0.42 -0.07 11.05
N GLY A 239 1.51 0.12 11.82
CA GLY A 239 1.46 0.07 13.28
C GLY A 239 0.61 1.16 13.93
N PHE A 240 0.49 2.36 13.31
CA PHE A 240 -0.41 3.41 13.77
C PHE A 240 -1.87 3.05 13.50
N LEU A 241 -2.16 2.64 12.26
CA LEU A 241 -3.50 2.22 11.86
C LEU A 241 -4.00 1.06 12.71
N ALA A 242 -3.15 0.07 12.99
CA ALA A 242 -3.46 -1.08 13.85
C ALA A 242 -3.92 -0.67 15.25
N ALA A 243 -3.36 0.40 15.84
CA ALA A 243 -3.75 0.86 17.17
C ALA A 243 -5.03 1.71 17.20
N LEU A 244 -5.36 2.36 16.07
CA LEU A 244 -6.57 3.17 15.89
C LEU A 244 -7.75 2.35 15.33
N LEU A 245 -7.46 1.14 14.86
CA LEU A 245 -8.46 0.25 14.29
C LEU A 245 -9.48 -0.18 15.34
N ILE A 246 -10.74 0.15 15.06
CA ILE A 246 -11.89 -0.35 15.78
C ILE A 246 -12.58 -1.33 14.84
N GLN A 247 -12.63 -2.61 15.22
CA GLN A 247 -13.36 -3.61 14.45
C GLN A 247 -14.84 -3.25 14.40
N MET A 248 -15.40 -3.22 13.19
CA MET A 248 -16.79 -2.81 12.93
C MET A 248 -17.84 -3.91 13.15
N PHE A 249 -17.41 -5.11 13.54
CA PHE A 249 -18.24 -6.27 13.82
C PHE A 249 -17.89 -6.76 15.21
#